data_AF-A0A2N9H444-F1
#
_entry.id   AF-A0A2N9H444-F1
#
_cell.length_a   1.000
_cell.length_b   1.000
_cell.length_c   1.000
_cell.angle_alpha   90.00
_cell.angle_beta   90.00
_cell.angle_gamma   90.00
#
_symmetry.space_group_name_H-M   'P 1'
#
loop_
_entity.id
_entity.type
_entity.pdbx_description
1 polymer ?
#
loop_
_entity_poly.entity_id
_entity_poly.type
_entity_poly.pdbx_seq_one_letter_code
_entity_poly.pdbx_strand_id
1 'polypeptide(L)'
;MANDEAFTGEEALDPAAQLFHAQRLNCYIVTIVGFKTKINPNVIKAGLEHTLLKHPLFCSKIKVDEKEGRNMKWTRTTTVNDVVLGVTQAGLSRYLDRRYAEDEKDGGARQNNNNNIPESIRLRAIVFSNIRPTAGIQAMAEMMKKGSKDKWGNEIGFVIVPLTIALHGDPLDYIERAKAKMERKKLSLEARCTFPFSNYVLKTFGVKAAAALTHTVFTNTTVAFSNVVGPLEEISFIGHPIAFLAPSIYGFPHAITIHCQSYVNKMTIILAVDPNVVPHPHQLLDDIEESLQLIKDAALKRRSSKI
;
A
#
# COMPACT_ATOMS: atom_id res chain seq x y z
N MET A 1 -11.60 7.09 46.62
CA MET A 1 -11.00 5.76 46.42
C MET A 1 -11.80 5.07 45.35
N ALA A 2 -11.34 5.14 44.11
CA ALA A 2 -11.90 4.39 42.99
C ALA A 2 -10.94 3.22 42.74
N ASN A 3 -11.48 2.01 42.69
CA ASN A 3 -10.72 0.76 42.63
C ASN A 3 -9.80 0.71 41.41
N ASP A 4 -8.50 0.72 41.68
CA ASP A 4 -7.46 0.15 40.83
C ASP A 4 -7.59 -1.38 40.87
N GLU A 5 -8.40 -1.96 39.99
CA GLU A 5 -8.26 -3.38 39.67
C GLU A 5 -7.24 -3.52 38.53
N ALA A 6 -6.05 -3.95 38.94
CA ALA A 6 -4.91 -4.22 38.07
C ALA A 6 -5.26 -5.30 37.02
N PHE A 7 -4.94 -4.98 35.77
CA PHE A 7 -5.02 -5.86 34.60
C PHE A 7 -4.04 -7.05 34.76
N THR A 8 -4.51 -8.21 35.20
CA THR A 8 -3.72 -9.45 35.21
C THR A 8 -4.33 -10.49 34.27
N GLY A 9 -3.88 -10.49 33.01
CA GLY A 9 -4.24 -11.51 32.02
C GLY A 9 -3.78 -11.15 30.61
N GLU A 10 -2.68 -11.74 30.14
CA GLU A 10 -2.17 -11.57 28.78
C GLU A 10 -3.07 -12.29 27.76
N GLU A 11 -3.60 -11.57 26.78
CA GLU A 11 -4.41 -12.12 25.69
C GLU A 11 -3.58 -12.15 24.38
N ALA A 12 -3.87 -13.08 23.45
CA ALA A 12 -3.13 -13.26 22.19
C ALA A 12 -3.52 -12.27 21.07
N LEU A 13 -2.55 -11.74 20.31
CA LEU A 13 -2.74 -10.77 19.20
C LEU A 13 -3.73 -11.27 18.12
N ASP A 14 -4.28 -10.38 17.28
CA ASP A 14 -5.09 -10.86 16.14
C ASP A 14 -4.23 -11.67 15.14
N PRO A 15 -4.82 -12.62 14.39
CA PRO A 15 -4.04 -13.53 13.55
C PRO A 15 -3.12 -12.83 12.53
N ALA A 16 -3.56 -11.71 11.94
CA ALA A 16 -2.75 -10.96 10.99
C ALA A 16 -1.61 -10.22 11.71
N ALA A 17 -1.87 -9.61 12.86
CA ALA A 17 -0.81 -9.00 13.67
C ALA A 17 0.22 -10.03 14.14
N GLN A 18 -0.20 -11.22 14.60
CA GLN A 18 0.71 -12.31 14.96
C GLN A 18 1.62 -12.69 13.79
N LEU A 19 1.03 -12.82 12.59
CA LEU A 19 1.75 -13.15 11.37
C LEU A 19 2.76 -12.05 11.02
N PHE A 20 2.34 -10.79 10.98
CA PHE A 20 3.19 -9.66 10.60
C PHE A 20 4.35 -9.43 11.59
N HIS A 21 4.14 -9.64 12.89
CA HIS A 21 5.20 -9.54 13.90
C HIS A 21 6.09 -10.79 14.01
N ALA A 22 5.77 -11.87 13.30
CA ALA A 22 6.64 -13.05 13.28
C ALA A 22 8.04 -12.68 12.76
N GLN A 23 9.09 -13.26 13.35
CA GLN A 23 10.49 -12.94 13.04
C GLN A 23 10.84 -12.94 11.54
N ARG A 24 10.17 -13.77 10.74
CA ARG A 24 10.38 -13.86 9.28
C ARG A 24 9.78 -12.69 8.49
N LEU A 25 8.80 -11.98 9.04
CA LEU A 25 8.18 -10.82 8.37
C LEU A 25 8.60 -9.53 9.05
N ASN A 26 8.63 -9.49 10.40
CA ASN A 26 9.03 -8.34 11.21
C ASN A 26 8.44 -7.02 10.66
N CYS A 27 7.17 -7.06 10.29
CA CYS A 27 6.51 -6.04 9.50
C CYS A 27 5.99 -4.93 10.42
N TYR A 28 6.40 -3.69 10.13
CA TYR A 28 5.92 -2.51 10.84
C TYR A 28 5.46 -1.46 9.84
N ILE A 29 4.35 -0.80 10.14
CA ILE A 29 3.91 0.39 9.42
C ILE A 29 4.71 1.58 9.97
N VAL A 30 5.40 2.28 9.09
CA VAL A 30 6.10 3.53 9.39
C VAL A 30 5.34 4.66 8.72
N THR A 31 4.92 5.68 9.47
CA THR A 31 4.21 6.82 8.88
C THR A 31 4.96 8.10 9.16
N ILE A 32 5.28 8.84 8.11
CA ILE A 32 5.78 10.21 8.21
C ILE A 32 4.57 11.14 8.10
N VAL A 33 4.41 12.02 9.09
CA VAL A 33 3.35 13.01 9.14
C VAL A 33 3.99 14.40 9.06
N GLY A 34 3.64 15.15 8.02
CA GLY A 34 3.99 16.57 7.92
C GLY A 34 2.92 17.42 8.56
N PHE A 35 3.32 18.50 9.24
CA PHE A 35 2.40 19.43 9.89
C PHE A 35 2.53 20.84 9.30
N LYS A 36 1.40 21.57 9.22
CA LYS A 36 1.40 22.95 8.70
C LYS A 36 2.00 23.96 9.67
N THR A 37 2.05 23.61 10.95
CA THR A 37 2.59 24.43 12.02
C THR A 37 3.81 23.78 12.62
N LYS A 38 4.75 24.58 13.17
CA LYS A 38 5.80 24.04 14.04
C LYS A 38 5.15 23.25 15.17
N ILE A 39 5.64 22.03 15.36
CA ILE A 39 5.13 21.12 16.38
C ILE A 39 5.80 21.44 17.71
N ASN A 40 5.03 21.36 18.80
CA ASN A 40 5.61 21.30 20.14
C ASN A 40 5.69 19.82 20.57
N PRO A 41 6.88 19.21 20.65
CA PRO A 41 7.03 17.79 20.99
C PRO A 41 6.39 17.42 22.33
N ASN A 42 6.42 18.33 23.32
CA ASN A 42 5.81 18.09 24.63
C ASN A 42 4.30 18.03 24.54
N VAL A 43 3.68 18.88 23.72
CA VAL A 43 2.23 18.87 23.48
C VAL A 43 1.80 17.61 22.75
N ILE A 44 2.56 17.19 21.74
CA ILE A 44 2.31 15.90 21.06
C ILE A 44 2.44 14.75 22.02
N LYS A 45 3.52 14.69 22.82
CA LYS A 45 3.73 13.60 23.78
C LYS A 45 2.61 13.54 24.82
N ALA A 46 2.25 14.68 25.42
CA ALA A 46 1.13 14.74 26.34
C ALA A 46 -0.19 14.34 25.65
N GLY A 47 -0.44 14.86 24.46
CA GLY A 47 -1.62 14.50 23.68
C GLY A 47 -1.68 13.00 23.35
N LEU A 48 -0.56 12.36 23.04
CA LEU A 48 -0.46 10.90 22.85
C LEU A 48 -0.82 10.15 24.14
N GLU A 49 -0.25 10.57 25.28
CA GLU A 49 -0.55 10.02 26.61
C GLU A 49 -2.04 10.20 27.00
N HIS A 50 -2.70 11.24 26.52
CA HIS A 50 -4.10 11.54 26.80
C HIS A 50 -5.10 11.01 25.75
N THR A 51 -4.64 10.66 24.54
CA THR A 51 -5.48 10.18 23.44
C THR A 51 -5.14 8.74 23.06
N LEU A 52 -4.19 8.54 22.14
CA LEU A 52 -3.85 7.24 21.57
C LEU A 52 -3.47 6.23 22.66
N LEU A 53 -2.61 6.56 23.62
CA LEU A 53 -2.19 5.63 24.68
C LEU A 53 -3.29 5.30 25.71
N LYS A 54 -4.41 6.02 25.71
CA LYS A 54 -5.57 5.71 26.56
C LYS A 54 -6.76 5.21 25.74
N HIS A 55 -6.65 5.21 24.42
CA HIS A 55 -7.70 4.79 23.53
C HIS A 55 -7.85 3.25 23.65
N PRO A 56 -9.07 2.72 23.84
CA PRO A 56 -9.28 1.28 24.01
C PRO A 56 -8.65 0.44 22.90
N LEU A 57 -8.59 0.95 21.66
CA LEU A 57 -7.97 0.25 20.52
C LEU A 57 -6.43 0.23 20.51
N PHE A 58 -5.79 1.05 21.34
CA PHE A 58 -4.34 1.10 21.51
C PHE A 58 -3.89 0.47 22.85
N CYS A 59 -4.84 0.17 23.76
CA CYS A 59 -4.56 -0.38 25.09
C CYS A 59 -5.54 -1.48 25.60
N SER A 60 -6.44 -2.08 24.80
CA SER A 60 -7.30 -3.21 25.25
C SER A 60 -8.07 -3.93 24.11
N LYS A 61 -8.59 -5.15 24.38
CA LYS A 61 -9.26 -6.08 23.44
C LYS A 61 -10.77 -6.26 23.67
N ILE A 62 -11.49 -6.70 22.63
CA ILE A 62 -12.96 -6.89 22.60
C ILE A 62 -13.33 -8.37 22.39
N LYS A 63 -14.30 -8.88 23.17
CA LYS A 63 -15.02 -10.17 22.98
C LYS A 63 -16.42 -9.94 22.37
N VAL A 64 -16.88 -10.91 21.57
CA VAL A 64 -18.14 -10.93 20.78
C VAL A 64 -19.04 -12.10 21.22
N ASP A 65 -20.36 -11.97 21.05
CA ASP A 65 -21.24 -13.10 20.76
C ASP A 65 -22.38 -12.73 19.77
N GLU A 66 -22.89 -13.73 19.03
CA GLU A 66 -23.42 -13.68 17.64
C GLU A 66 -24.94 -13.45 17.47
N LYS A 67 -25.35 -12.84 16.32
CA LYS A 67 -26.44 -13.30 15.38
C LYS A 67 -26.88 -12.24 14.34
N GLU A 68 -26.87 -12.66 13.06
CA GLU A 68 -27.62 -12.27 11.82
C GLU A 68 -27.85 -10.77 11.46
N GLY A 69 -27.83 -10.25 10.22
CA GLY A 69 -27.60 -10.77 8.86
C GLY A 69 -28.40 -9.90 7.83
N ARG A 70 -27.76 -9.49 6.71
CA ARG A 70 -28.27 -9.32 5.31
C ARG A 70 -27.89 -8.02 4.52
N ASN A 71 -27.34 -8.29 3.33
CA ASN A 71 -27.38 -7.64 2.01
C ASN A 71 -27.13 -6.13 1.81
N MET A 72 -26.04 -5.83 1.08
CA MET A 72 -25.87 -4.60 0.29
C MET A 72 -25.28 -4.91 -1.09
N LYS A 73 -25.74 -4.18 -2.12
CA LYS A 73 -25.44 -4.38 -3.54
C LYS A 73 -24.31 -3.44 -3.98
N TRP A 74 -23.41 -3.90 -4.85
CA TRP A 74 -22.24 -3.14 -5.31
C TRP A 74 -22.52 -2.26 -6.53
N THR A 75 -21.89 -1.08 -6.56
CA THR A 75 -21.81 -0.20 -7.73
C THR A 75 -20.34 -0.01 -8.12
N ARG A 76 -20.02 -0.25 -9.39
CA ARG A 76 -18.65 -0.23 -9.92
C ARG A 76 -18.14 1.22 -10.01
N THR A 77 -17.09 1.53 -9.26
CA THR A 77 -16.40 2.83 -9.36
C THR A 77 -15.11 2.66 -10.15
N THR A 78 -14.81 3.58 -11.07
CA THR A 78 -13.54 3.62 -11.79
C THR A 78 -12.45 4.09 -10.81
N THR A 79 -11.58 3.19 -10.37
CA THR A 79 -10.59 3.47 -9.32
C THR A 79 -9.30 4.08 -9.89
N VAL A 80 -8.76 5.10 -9.23
CA VAL A 80 -7.47 5.75 -9.57
C VAL A 80 -6.27 4.78 -9.48
N ASN A 81 -6.41 3.66 -8.75
CA ASN A 81 -5.37 2.64 -8.56
C ASN A 81 -4.74 2.17 -9.88
N ASP A 82 -5.55 1.99 -10.92
CA ASP A 82 -5.09 1.49 -12.22
C ASP A 82 -4.21 2.55 -12.93
N VAL A 83 -4.53 3.84 -12.72
CA VAL A 83 -3.76 4.97 -13.26
C VAL A 83 -2.41 5.06 -12.57
N VAL A 84 -2.40 5.01 -11.24
CA VAL A 84 -1.16 5.07 -10.44
C VAL A 84 -0.24 3.90 -10.76
N LEU A 85 -0.79 2.70 -10.95
CA LEU A 85 -0.01 1.54 -11.37
C LEU A 85 0.60 1.74 -12.77
N GLY A 86 -0.17 2.28 -13.72
CA GLY A 86 0.32 2.59 -15.06
C GLY A 86 1.44 3.64 -15.06
N VAL A 87 1.28 4.71 -14.28
CA VAL A 87 2.30 5.76 -14.08
C VAL A 87 3.57 5.16 -13.47
N THR A 88 3.43 4.27 -12.49
CA THR A 88 4.57 3.59 -11.85
C THR A 88 5.33 2.70 -12.84
N GLN A 89 4.61 1.98 -13.70
CA GLN A 89 5.21 1.17 -14.76
C GLN A 89 5.97 2.03 -15.79
N ALA A 90 5.43 3.19 -16.13
CA ALA A 90 6.10 4.15 -17.02
C ALA A 90 7.39 4.67 -16.40
N GLY A 91 7.34 5.15 -15.15
CA GLY A 91 8.53 5.65 -14.44
C GLY A 91 9.61 4.59 -14.27
N LEU A 92 9.25 3.36 -13.86
CA LEU A 92 10.20 2.24 -13.80
C LEU A 92 10.82 1.91 -15.16
N SER A 93 10.05 1.99 -16.25
CA SER A 93 10.56 1.74 -17.60
C SER A 93 11.59 2.79 -18.02
N ARG A 94 11.32 4.07 -17.77
CA ARG A 94 12.25 5.18 -18.05
C ARG A 94 13.53 5.06 -17.22
N TYR A 95 13.39 4.80 -15.92
CA TYR A 95 14.51 4.64 -15.02
C TYR A 95 15.44 3.49 -15.46
N LEU A 96 14.85 2.33 -15.80
CA LEU A 96 15.62 1.17 -16.23
C LEU A 96 16.28 1.40 -17.59
N ASP A 97 15.57 1.99 -18.56
CA ASP A 97 16.16 2.34 -19.85
C ASP A 97 17.40 3.23 -19.68
N ARG A 98 17.31 4.24 -18.82
CA ARG A 98 18.44 5.12 -18.48
C ARG A 98 19.60 4.37 -17.84
N ARG A 99 19.32 3.54 -16.83
CA ARG A 99 20.35 2.76 -16.11
C ARG A 99 21.10 1.79 -17.02
N TYR A 100 20.38 1.06 -17.87
CA TYR A 100 21.03 0.14 -18.81
C TYR A 100 21.81 0.87 -19.91
N ALA A 101 21.35 2.06 -20.33
CA ALA A 101 22.13 2.90 -21.25
C ALA A 101 23.43 3.45 -20.64
N GLU A 102 23.46 3.69 -19.33
CA GLU A 102 24.67 4.08 -18.58
C GLU A 102 25.63 2.90 -18.42
N ASP A 103 25.12 1.72 -18.04
CA ASP A 103 25.93 0.51 -17.89
C ASP A 103 26.60 0.10 -19.22
N GLU A 104 25.97 0.35 -20.37
CA GLU A 104 26.60 0.17 -21.70
C GLU A 104 27.78 1.12 -21.95
N LYS A 105 27.72 2.36 -21.44
CA LYS A 105 28.81 3.33 -21.58
C LYS A 105 30.03 2.96 -20.73
N ASP A 106 29.79 2.28 -19.61
CA ASP A 106 30.82 1.82 -18.68
C ASP A 106 31.45 0.45 -19.06
N GLY A 107 31.24 -0.01 -20.31
CA GLY A 107 31.85 -1.22 -20.85
C GLY A 107 30.93 -2.44 -20.91
N GLY A 108 29.62 -2.26 -20.69
CA GLY A 108 28.59 -3.28 -20.91
C GLY A 108 28.41 -3.65 -22.40
N ALA A 109 27.76 -4.78 -22.66
CA ALA A 109 27.48 -5.26 -24.02
C ALA A 109 26.49 -4.33 -24.74
N ARG A 110 26.89 -3.73 -25.87
CA ARG A 110 26.06 -2.82 -26.69
C ARG A 110 24.79 -3.50 -27.22
N GLN A 111 23.61 -2.98 -26.89
CA GLN A 111 22.37 -3.26 -27.60
C GLN A 111 22.09 -2.17 -28.64
N ASN A 112 21.98 -2.56 -29.90
CA ASN A 112 21.90 -1.66 -31.05
C ASN A 112 20.46 -1.14 -31.33
N ASN A 113 19.65 -0.94 -30.29
CA ASN A 113 18.22 -0.62 -30.43
C ASN A 113 17.84 0.65 -29.64
N ASN A 114 16.77 1.33 -30.06
CA ASN A 114 16.16 2.48 -29.36
C ASN A 114 15.55 2.14 -27.98
N ASN A 115 15.85 0.97 -27.41
CA ASN A 115 15.37 0.49 -26.13
C ASN A 115 16.51 -0.27 -25.46
N ASN A 116 17.01 0.26 -24.34
CA ASN A 116 18.14 -0.28 -23.60
C ASN A 116 17.67 -1.34 -22.57
N ILE A 117 16.36 -1.51 -22.38
CA ILE A 117 15.80 -2.44 -21.39
C ILE A 117 15.95 -3.89 -21.89
N PRO A 118 16.58 -4.80 -21.14
CA PRO A 118 16.71 -6.20 -21.51
C PRO A 118 15.35 -6.90 -21.68
N GLU A 119 15.17 -7.64 -22.78
CA GLU A 119 13.93 -8.37 -23.07
C GLU A 119 13.57 -9.43 -22.01
N SER A 120 14.56 -9.88 -21.24
CA SER A 120 14.40 -10.87 -20.17
C SER A 120 13.89 -10.29 -18.85
N ILE A 121 13.80 -8.96 -18.70
CA ILE A 121 13.44 -8.34 -17.41
C ILE A 121 12.01 -8.70 -17.00
N ARG A 122 11.82 -9.22 -15.79
CA ARG A 122 10.51 -9.59 -15.25
C ARG A 122 10.34 -9.00 -13.87
N LEU A 123 9.51 -7.98 -13.76
CA LEU A 123 9.15 -7.40 -12.46
C LEU A 123 7.72 -7.82 -12.09
N ARG A 124 7.55 -8.25 -10.83
CA ARG A 124 6.24 -8.61 -10.26
C ARG A 124 5.96 -7.72 -9.06
N ALA A 125 4.82 -7.03 -9.08
CA ALA A 125 4.34 -6.29 -7.93
C ALA A 125 3.39 -7.16 -7.10
N ILE A 126 3.53 -7.10 -5.78
CA ILE A 126 2.47 -7.50 -4.86
C ILE A 126 1.61 -6.26 -4.57
N VAL A 127 0.30 -6.38 -4.77
CA VAL A 127 -0.68 -5.30 -4.55
C VAL A 127 -1.64 -5.74 -3.47
N PHE A 128 -1.69 -4.98 -2.37
CA PHE A 128 -2.57 -5.27 -1.24
C PHE A 128 -3.95 -4.68 -1.46
N SER A 129 -4.97 -5.43 -1.07
CA SER A 129 -6.36 -4.98 -1.06
C SER A 129 -6.97 -5.26 0.30
N ASN A 130 -7.62 -4.24 0.86
CA ASN A 130 -8.56 -4.45 1.95
C ASN A 130 -9.74 -5.27 1.38
N ILE A 131 -10.03 -6.41 1.98
CA ILE A 131 -11.13 -7.29 1.52
C ILE A 131 -12.41 -7.10 2.34
N ARG A 132 -12.38 -6.22 3.36
CA ARG A 132 -13.60 -5.82 4.08
C ARG A 132 -14.59 -5.16 3.13
N PRO A 133 -15.90 -5.28 3.38
CA PRO A 133 -16.89 -4.41 2.78
C PRO A 133 -16.50 -2.94 3.02
N THR A 134 -16.47 -2.12 1.97
CA THR A 134 -15.97 -0.75 2.06
C THR A 134 -16.90 0.09 2.94
N ALA A 135 -16.50 0.32 4.19
CA ALA A 135 -17.15 1.19 5.14
C ALA A 135 -16.40 2.53 5.20
N GLY A 136 -17.11 3.65 5.09
CA GLY A 136 -16.52 4.99 5.30
C GLY A 136 -16.03 5.19 6.75
N ILE A 137 -15.34 6.29 7.04
CA ILE A 137 -14.78 6.59 8.38
C ILE A 137 -15.83 6.45 9.48
N GLN A 138 -17.07 6.87 9.20
CA GLN A 138 -18.17 6.79 10.15
C GLN A 138 -18.62 5.35 10.42
N ALA A 139 -18.66 4.51 9.39
CA ALA A 139 -18.92 3.08 9.56
C ALA A 139 -17.75 2.39 10.28
N MET A 140 -16.50 2.83 10.06
CA MET A 140 -15.38 2.37 10.89
C MET A 140 -15.55 2.78 12.36
N ALA A 141 -15.99 4.01 12.64
CA ALA A 141 -16.25 4.47 14.01
C ALA A 141 -17.38 3.64 14.68
N GLU A 142 -18.41 3.25 13.92
CA GLU A 142 -19.46 2.33 14.38
C GLU A 142 -18.92 0.91 14.65
N MET A 143 -18.07 0.36 13.76
CA MET A 143 -17.37 -0.92 13.98
C MET A 143 -16.37 -0.87 15.15
N MET A 144 -15.96 0.34 15.55
CA MET A 144 -15.08 0.59 16.69
C MET A 144 -15.86 0.75 18.01
N LYS A 145 -17.20 0.83 18.00
CA LYS A 145 -18.00 0.94 19.22
C LYS A 145 -17.97 -0.36 20.00
N LYS A 146 -17.89 -0.25 21.32
CA LYS A 146 -17.97 -1.39 22.24
C LYS A 146 -19.28 -2.14 22.03
N GLY A 147 -19.20 -3.43 21.68
CA GLY A 147 -20.36 -4.28 21.41
C GLY A 147 -20.87 -4.28 19.96
N SER A 148 -20.15 -3.69 19.01
CA SER A 148 -20.46 -3.83 17.59
C SER A 148 -20.35 -5.29 17.14
N LYS A 149 -21.31 -5.75 16.34
CA LYS A 149 -21.28 -7.10 15.72
C LYS A 149 -20.26 -7.21 14.59
N ASP A 150 -19.80 -6.07 14.06
CA ASP A 150 -18.81 -6.02 13.00
C ASP A 150 -17.40 -6.26 13.55
N LYS A 151 -16.65 -7.14 12.89
CA LYS A 151 -15.30 -7.53 13.31
C LYS A 151 -14.29 -6.42 13.00
N TRP A 152 -13.82 -5.74 14.04
CA TRP A 152 -12.64 -4.88 13.96
C TRP A 152 -11.36 -5.74 13.83
N GLY A 153 -10.47 -5.40 12.88
CA GLY A 153 -9.22 -6.14 12.63
C GLY A 153 -8.71 -6.04 11.18
N ASN A 154 -7.50 -6.53 10.93
CA ASN A 154 -6.88 -6.50 9.59
C ASN A 154 -7.40 -7.64 8.70
N GLU A 155 -8.15 -7.31 7.65
CA GLU A 155 -8.47 -8.25 6.57
C GLU A 155 -7.87 -7.77 5.25
N ILE A 156 -6.63 -8.17 5.02
CA ILE A 156 -5.84 -7.74 3.87
C ILE A 156 -5.52 -8.97 3.03
N GLY A 157 -6.05 -9.00 1.82
CA GLY A 157 -5.63 -9.90 0.76
C GLY A 157 -4.60 -9.25 -0.15
N PHE A 158 -3.97 -10.02 -1.03
CA PHE A 158 -3.08 -9.48 -2.04
C PHE A 158 -3.27 -10.15 -3.40
N VAL A 159 -2.81 -9.47 -4.45
CA VAL A 159 -2.67 -10.03 -5.79
C VAL A 159 -1.24 -9.81 -6.30
N ILE A 160 -0.73 -10.77 -7.07
CA ILE A 160 0.57 -10.64 -7.74
C ILE A 160 0.33 -10.17 -9.17
N VAL A 161 0.82 -8.99 -9.50
CA VAL A 161 0.65 -8.35 -10.80
C VAL A 161 1.99 -8.30 -11.54
N PRO A 162 2.15 -9.00 -12.68
CA PRO A 162 3.30 -8.80 -13.55
C PRO A 162 3.29 -7.39 -14.12
N LEU A 163 4.36 -6.62 -13.88
CA LEU A 163 4.52 -5.28 -14.42
C LEU A 163 4.95 -5.36 -15.88
N THR A 164 4.33 -4.55 -16.74
CA THR A 164 4.88 -4.32 -18.09
C THR A 164 5.97 -3.27 -17.96
N ILE A 165 7.22 -3.67 -18.17
CA ILE A 165 8.37 -2.77 -18.25
C ILE A 165 8.77 -2.68 -19.71
N ALA A 166 8.46 -1.56 -20.34
CA ALA A 166 8.68 -1.28 -21.75
C ALA A 166 8.48 0.21 -22.01
N LEU A 167 9.19 0.76 -22.99
CA LEU A 167 8.89 2.09 -23.52
C LEU A 167 7.70 2.03 -24.49
N HIS A 168 6.81 3.01 -24.40
CA HIS A 168 5.64 3.11 -25.28
C HIS A 168 5.61 4.49 -25.96
N GLY A 169 5.23 4.52 -27.23
CA GLY A 169 5.11 5.76 -28.00
C GLY A 169 3.92 6.61 -27.56
N ASP A 170 2.78 5.99 -27.24
CA ASP A 170 1.64 6.66 -26.62
C ASP A 170 1.71 6.48 -25.08
N PRO A 171 1.83 7.57 -24.29
CA PRO A 171 1.78 7.50 -22.84
C PRO A 171 0.50 6.85 -22.29
N LEU A 172 -0.62 6.93 -23.00
CA LEU A 172 -1.89 6.34 -22.55
C LEU A 172 -1.89 4.81 -22.58
N ASP A 173 -0.99 4.18 -23.35
CA ASP A 173 -0.86 2.72 -23.40
C ASP A 173 -0.57 2.12 -22.02
N TYR A 174 0.23 2.81 -21.20
CA TYR A 174 0.51 2.36 -19.84
C TYR A 174 -0.77 2.23 -19.01
N ILE A 175 -1.68 3.20 -19.14
CA ILE A 175 -2.95 3.25 -18.41
C ILE A 175 -3.91 2.18 -18.91
N GLU A 176 -4.07 2.05 -20.23
CA GLU A 176 -4.97 1.07 -20.83
C GLU A 176 -4.54 -0.36 -20.48
N ARG A 177 -3.24 -0.65 -20.51
CA ARG A 177 -2.67 -1.96 -20.14
C ARG A 177 -2.77 -2.24 -18.64
N ALA A 178 -2.44 -1.27 -17.79
CA ALA A 178 -2.55 -1.41 -16.35
C ALA A 178 -4.00 -1.66 -15.93
N LYS A 179 -4.94 -0.90 -16.49
CA LYS A 179 -6.38 -1.10 -16.31
C LYS A 179 -6.83 -2.49 -16.73
N ALA A 180 -6.48 -2.93 -17.94
CA ALA A 180 -6.85 -4.26 -18.42
C ALA A 180 -6.31 -5.38 -17.52
N LYS A 181 -5.07 -5.26 -17.04
CA LYS A 181 -4.47 -6.20 -16.08
C LYS A 181 -5.20 -6.19 -14.74
N MET A 182 -5.45 -5.01 -14.18
CA MET A 182 -6.06 -4.89 -12.87
C MET A 182 -7.52 -5.32 -12.87
N GLU A 183 -8.29 -5.04 -13.93
CA GLU A 183 -9.66 -5.55 -14.06
C GLU A 183 -9.70 -7.07 -14.09
N ARG A 184 -8.75 -7.74 -14.79
CA ARG A 184 -8.62 -9.20 -14.71
C ARG A 184 -8.30 -9.67 -13.29
N LYS A 185 -7.45 -8.96 -12.55
CA LYS A 185 -7.10 -9.31 -11.16
C LYS A 185 -8.22 -9.04 -10.17
N LYS A 186 -9.03 -8.00 -10.36
CA LYS A 186 -10.25 -7.73 -9.59
C LYS A 186 -11.30 -8.83 -9.80
N LEU A 187 -11.40 -9.36 -11.02
CA LEU A 187 -12.25 -10.51 -11.35
C LEU A 187 -11.66 -11.84 -10.86
N SER A 188 -10.34 -11.92 -10.67
CA SER A 188 -9.71 -13.06 -10.04
C SER A 188 -10.06 -13.11 -8.56
N LEU A 189 -10.36 -14.29 -8.04
CA LEU A 189 -10.62 -14.47 -6.61
C LEU A 189 -9.32 -14.40 -5.77
N GLU A 190 -8.17 -14.07 -6.36
CA GLU A 190 -6.85 -14.12 -5.72
C GLU A 190 -6.80 -13.32 -4.40
N ALA A 191 -7.17 -12.04 -4.40
CA ALA A 191 -7.23 -11.25 -3.16
C ALA A 191 -8.22 -11.83 -2.14
N ARG A 192 -9.36 -12.34 -2.60
CA ARG A 192 -10.39 -12.93 -1.73
C ARG A 192 -9.99 -14.29 -1.17
N CYS A 193 -9.12 -15.03 -1.83
CA CYS A 193 -8.65 -16.35 -1.41
C CYS A 193 -7.38 -16.28 -0.56
N THR A 194 -6.50 -15.29 -0.80
CA THR A 194 -5.21 -15.19 -0.08
C THR A 194 -5.38 -15.02 1.41
N PHE A 195 -6.24 -14.12 1.88
CA PHE A 195 -6.44 -13.91 3.32
C PHE A 195 -7.05 -15.13 4.04
N PRO A 196 -8.18 -15.73 3.57
CA PRO A 196 -8.70 -16.95 4.20
C PRO A 196 -7.72 -18.11 4.18
N PHE A 197 -6.96 -18.27 3.10
CA PHE A 197 -5.92 -19.30 3.00
C PHE A 197 -4.80 -19.08 4.01
N SER A 198 -4.25 -17.86 4.11
CA SER A 198 -3.25 -17.51 5.11
C SER A 198 -3.75 -17.73 6.53
N ASN A 199 -5.02 -17.39 6.82
CA ASN A 199 -5.63 -17.62 8.11
C ASN A 199 -5.80 -19.13 8.41
N TYR A 200 -6.17 -19.93 7.41
CA TYR A 200 -6.24 -21.39 7.54
C TYR A 200 -4.88 -22.00 7.86
N VAL A 201 -3.83 -21.57 7.14
CA VAL A 201 -2.45 -22.04 7.39
C VAL A 201 -2.00 -21.64 8.80
N LEU A 202 -2.28 -20.40 9.21
CA LEU A 202 -1.94 -19.91 10.55
C LEU A 202 -2.62 -20.71 11.65
N LYS A 203 -3.92 -21.01 11.52
CA LYS A 203 -4.68 -21.78 12.51
C LYS A 203 -4.27 -23.26 12.56
N THR A 204 -3.94 -23.84 11.42
CA THR A 204 -3.66 -25.29 11.31
C THR A 204 -2.20 -25.61 11.60
N PHE A 205 -1.26 -24.81 11.09
CA PHE A 205 0.18 -25.08 11.12
C PHE A 205 0.96 -24.09 11.99
N GLY A 206 0.29 -23.09 12.58
CA GLY A 206 0.87 -22.10 13.46
C GLY A 206 1.60 -20.95 12.74
N VAL A 207 1.97 -19.95 13.53
CA VAL A 207 2.53 -18.66 13.03
C VAL A 207 3.84 -18.82 12.26
N LYS A 208 4.70 -19.78 12.66
CA LYS A 208 5.98 -20.02 11.99
C LYS A 208 5.79 -20.49 10.55
N ALA A 209 4.86 -21.42 10.32
CA ALA A 209 4.56 -21.95 8.99
C ALA A 209 3.89 -20.90 8.10
N ALA A 210 2.90 -20.18 8.64
CA ALA A 210 2.23 -19.09 7.92
C ALA A 210 3.21 -17.96 7.53
N ALA A 211 4.13 -17.59 8.45
CA ALA A 211 5.15 -16.59 8.18
C ALA A 211 6.15 -17.06 7.12
N ALA A 212 6.59 -18.32 7.18
CA ALA A 212 7.48 -18.89 6.17
C ALA A 212 6.82 -18.92 4.78
N LEU A 213 5.56 -19.31 4.69
CA LEU A 213 4.81 -19.32 3.43
C LEU A 213 4.65 -17.90 2.87
N THR A 214 4.24 -16.95 3.71
CA THR A 214 4.05 -15.54 3.33
C THR A 214 5.37 -14.92 2.86
N HIS A 215 6.46 -15.16 3.61
CA HIS A 215 7.78 -14.71 3.24
C HIS A 215 8.21 -15.27 1.88
N THR A 216 8.01 -16.57 1.63
CA THR A 216 8.31 -17.20 0.33
C THR A 216 7.55 -16.55 -0.83
N VAL A 217 6.27 -16.21 -0.63
CA VAL A 217 5.51 -15.48 -1.65
C VAL A 217 6.11 -14.10 -1.90
N PHE A 218 6.47 -13.37 -0.83
CA PHE A 218 6.97 -12.00 -0.93
C PHE A 218 8.36 -11.95 -1.57
N THR A 219 9.28 -12.85 -1.20
CA THR A 219 10.63 -12.94 -1.80
C THR A 219 10.59 -13.26 -3.30
N ASN A 220 9.50 -13.83 -3.79
CA ASN A 220 9.31 -14.10 -5.22
C ASN A 220 8.73 -12.89 -5.98
N THR A 221 8.52 -11.75 -5.32
CA THR A 221 8.04 -10.52 -5.96
C THR A 221 9.07 -9.41 -5.82
N THR A 222 9.11 -8.50 -6.80
CA THR A 222 10.14 -7.45 -6.86
C THR A 222 9.67 -6.17 -6.15
N VAL A 223 8.40 -5.82 -6.32
CA VAL A 223 7.85 -4.54 -5.88
C VAL A 223 6.70 -4.77 -4.91
N ALA A 224 6.68 -4.09 -3.77
CA ALA A 224 5.47 -3.90 -2.99
C ALA A 224 4.76 -2.62 -3.44
N PHE A 225 3.48 -2.70 -3.77
CA PHE A 225 2.71 -1.56 -4.28
C PHE A 225 1.40 -1.40 -3.53
N SER A 226 1.06 -0.17 -3.16
CA SER A 226 -0.24 0.17 -2.57
C SER A 226 -0.68 1.56 -3.00
N ASN A 227 -1.99 1.75 -3.17
CA ASN A 227 -2.60 3.06 -3.31
C ASN A 227 -3.82 3.17 -2.41
N VAL A 228 -3.88 4.22 -1.59
CA VAL A 228 -4.97 4.46 -0.64
C VAL A 228 -5.46 5.89 -0.79
N VAL A 229 -6.77 6.04 -0.91
CA VAL A 229 -7.44 7.35 -0.82
C VAL A 229 -7.55 7.70 0.66
N GLY A 230 -6.86 8.76 1.08
CA GLY A 230 -6.92 9.26 2.44
C GLY A 230 -8.06 10.25 2.65
N PRO A 231 -8.07 10.96 3.79
CA PRO A 231 -9.10 11.94 4.11
C PRO A 231 -9.26 12.99 3.00
N LEU A 232 -10.52 13.30 2.65
CA LEU A 232 -10.85 14.35 1.69
C LEU A 232 -10.87 15.75 2.32
N GLU A 233 -10.97 15.79 3.65
CA GLU A 233 -10.98 17.01 4.46
C GLU A 233 -9.67 17.16 5.22
N GLU A 234 -9.36 18.40 5.58
CA GLU A 234 -8.23 18.66 6.46
C GLU A 234 -8.49 18.05 7.83
N ILE A 235 -7.49 17.36 8.34
CA ILE A 235 -7.53 16.73 9.67
C ILE A 235 -6.38 17.28 10.49
N SER A 236 -6.58 17.31 11.80
CA SER A 236 -5.52 17.65 12.74
C SER A 236 -5.14 16.42 13.54
N PHE A 237 -3.89 16.41 13.99
CA PHE A 237 -3.40 15.45 14.95
C PHE A 237 -2.98 16.21 16.21
N ILE A 238 -3.72 15.98 17.31
CA ILE A 238 -3.52 16.66 18.60
C ILE A 238 -3.52 18.19 18.41
N GLY A 239 -4.53 18.72 17.71
CA GLY A 239 -4.68 20.16 17.46
C GLY A 239 -3.72 20.75 16.43
N HIS A 240 -2.76 19.98 15.89
CA HIS A 240 -1.87 20.43 14.83
C HIS A 240 -2.39 19.98 13.45
N PRO A 241 -2.71 20.92 12.53
CA PRO A 241 -3.17 20.58 11.19
C PRO A 241 -2.13 19.78 10.40
N ILE A 242 -2.55 18.66 9.81
CA ILE A 242 -1.70 17.82 8.97
C ILE A 242 -1.53 18.49 7.60
N ALA A 243 -0.30 18.47 7.09
CA ALA A 243 0.07 18.93 5.75
C ALA A 243 0.12 17.78 4.74
N PHE A 244 0.66 16.62 5.15
CA PHE A 244 0.70 15.40 4.34
C PHE A 244 0.84 14.15 5.22
N LEU A 245 0.48 13.00 4.64
CA LEU A 245 0.66 11.67 5.20
C LEU A 245 1.45 10.81 4.22
N ALA A 246 2.53 10.21 4.71
CA ALA A 246 3.39 9.32 3.95
C ALA A 246 3.57 8.00 4.72
N PRO A 247 2.56 7.10 4.68
CA PRO A 247 2.68 5.76 5.24
C PRO A 247 3.55 4.89 4.34
N SER A 248 4.33 4.03 5.00
CA SER A 248 5.14 3.00 4.39
C SER A 248 5.23 1.78 5.29
N ILE A 249 5.94 0.76 4.85
CA ILE A 249 6.17 -0.47 5.59
C ILE A 249 7.66 -0.80 5.64
N TYR A 250 8.06 -1.43 6.73
CA TYR A 250 9.37 -2.05 6.91
C TYR A 250 9.19 -3.56 7.10
N GLY A 251 10.22 -4.35 6.77
CA GLY A 251 10.31 -5.79 7.06
C GLY A 251 9.99 -6.70 5.87
N PHE A 252 9.24 -6.21 4.88
CA PHE A 252 9.01 -7.02 3.68
C PHE A 252 10.30 -7.19 2.86
N PRO A 253 10.54 -8.38 2.29
CA PRO A 253 11.74 -8.68 1.50
C PRO A 253 11.65 -8.14 0.08
N HIS A 254 11.33 -6.84 -0.07
CA HIS A 254 11.21 -6.16 -1.37
C HIS A 254 12.31 -5.12 -1.51
N ALA A 255 12.99 -5.14 -2.65
CA ALA A 255 13.98 -4.11 -2.99
C ALA A 255 13.34 -2.76 -3.34
N ILE A 256 12.04 -2.75 -3.69
CA ILE A 256 11.29 -1.55 -4.04
C ILE A 256 9.91 -1.61 -3.39
N THR A 257 9.56 -0.57 -2.65
CA THR A 257 8.23 -0.39 -2.07
C THR A 257 7.70 0.98 -2.49
N ILE A 258 6.54 0.99 -3.15
CA ILE A 258 5.89 2.20 -3.66
C ILE A 258 4.51 2.30 -3.04
N HIS A 259 4.26 3.41 -2.35
CA HIS A 259 2.94 3.74 -1.85
C HIS A 259 2.47 5.05 -2.45
N CYS A 260 1.19 5.11 -2.79
CA CYS A 260 0.53 6.33 -3.17
C CYS A 260 -0.57 6.61 -2.15
N GLN A 261 -0.53 7.81 -1.58
CA GLN A 261 -1.47 8.23 -0.56
C GLN A 261 -2.04 9.58 -0.98
N SER A 262 -3.35 9.60 -1.26
CA SER A 262 -4.05 10.87 -1.45
C SER A 262 -4.41 11.46 -0.10
N TYR A 263 -4.24 12.77 0.06
CA TYR A 263 -4.69 13.53 1.21
C TYR A 263 -5.24 14.87 0.72
N VAL A 264 -6.51 15.13 0.99
CA VAL A 264 -7.25 16.27 0.42
C VAL A 264 -7.14 16.21 -1.12
N ASN A 265 -6.61 17.27 -1.74
CA ASN A 265 -6.44 17.40 -3.18
C ASN A 265 -5.00 17.12 -3.65
N LYS A 266 -4.17 16.49 -2.80
CA LYS A 266 -2.77 16.18 -3.09
C LYS A 266 -2.54 14.67 -3.06
N MET A 267 -1.74 14.17 -3.99
CA MET A 267 -1.25 12.80 -3.98
C MET A 267 0.21 12.81 -3.58
N THR A 268 0.58 11.99 -2.59
CA THR A 268 1.97 11.77 -2.19
C THR A 268 2.42 10.41 -2.70
N ILE A 269 3.56 10.37 -3.39
CA ILE A 269 4.23 9.14 -3.81
C ILE A 269 5.37 8.90 -2.80
N ILE A 270 5.34 7.75 -2.14
CA ILE A 270 6.34 7.32 -1.17
C ILE A 270 7.14 6.18 -1.81
N LEU A 271 8.46 6.33 -1.84
CA LEU A 271 9.38 5.33 -2.35
C LEU A 271 10.34 4.90 -1.23
N ALA A 272 10.41 3.59 -0.97
CA ALA A 272 11.47 2.98 -0.18
C ALA A 272 12.19 1.95 -1.04
N VAL A 273 13.53 1.97 -1.03
CA VAL A 273 14.34 1.07 -1.85
C VAL A 273 15.52 0.50 -1.08
N ASP A 274 16.02 -0.65 -1.53
CA ASP A 274 17.37 -1.09 -1.26
C ASP A 274 18.35 -0.29 -2.14
N PRO A 275 19.26 0.52 -1.56
CA PRO A 275 20.19 1.33 -2.34
C PRO A 275 21.19 0.51 -3.17
N ASN A 276 21.41 -0.76 -2.83
CA ASN A 276 22.25 -1.65 -3.64
C ASN A 276 21.55 -2.10 -4.93
N VAL A 277 20.21 -2.06 -4.95
CA VAL A 277 19.40 -2.43 -6.12
C VAL A 277 18.96 -1.20 -6.91
N VAL A 278 18.61 -0.12 -6.22
CA VAL A 278 18.20 1.16 -6.81
C VAL A 278 19.14 2.26 -6.31
N PRO A 279 20.28 2.50 -6.99
CA PRO A 279 21.30 3.46 -6.52
C PRO A 279 20.87 4.93 -6.63
N HIS A 280 19.89 5.25 -7.49
CA HIS A 280 19.41 6.62 -7.72
C HIS A 280 17.90 6.74 -7.45
N PRO A 281 17.45 6.60 -6.19
CA PRO A 281 16.02 6.60 -5.85
C PRO A 281 15.31 7.92 -6.18
N HIS A 282 16.00 9.05 -6.07
CA HIS A 282 15.43 10.35 -6.44
C HIS A 282 15.14 10.42 -7.94
N GLN A 283 16.05 9.93 -8.78
CA GLN A 283 15.82 9.84 -10.23
C GLN A 283 14.62 8.96 -10.56
N LEU A 284 14.41 7.84 -9.84
CA LEU A 284 13.22 7.02 -10.01
C LEU A 284 11.93 7.78 -9.67
N LEU A 285 11.93 8.60 -8.61
CA LEU A 285 10.80 9.46 -8.29
C LEU A 285 10.54 10.51 -9.39
N ASP A 286 11.60 11.16 -9.87
CA ASP A 286 11.51 12.16 -10.94
C ASP A 286 10.96 11.51 -12.23
N ASP A 287 11.41 10.31 -12.58
CA ASP A 287 10.91 9.57 -13.76
C ASP A 287 9.42 9.18 -13.60
N ILE A 288 8.96 8.87 -12.38
CA ILE A 288 7.55 8.60 -12.08
C ILE A 288 6.72 9.89 -12.20
N GLU A 289 7.20 11.02 -11.67
CA GLU A 289 6.54 12.32 -11.78
C GLU A 289 6.44 12.79 -13.23
N GLU A 290 7.53 12.72 -13.99
CA GLU A 290 7.56 13.06 -15.40
C GLU A 290 6.58 12.19 -16.20
N SER A 291 6.55 10.89 -15.91
CA SER A 291 5.59 9.97 -16.54
C SER A 291 4.14 10.35 -16.26
N LEU A 292 3.82 10.76 -15.01
CA LEU A 292 2.50 11.25 -14.66
C LEU A 292 2.12 12.50 -15.48
N GLN A 293 3.06 13.42 -15.64
CA GLN A 293 2.85 14.66 -16.38
C GLN A 293 2.62 14.38 -17.88
N LEU A 294 3.44 13.52 -18.50
CA LEU A 294 3.28 13.11 -19.89
C LEU A 294 1.91 12.43 -20.15
N ILE A 295 1.50 11.54 -19.25
CA ILE A 295 0.20 10.86 -19.34
C ILE A 295 -0.96 11.86 -19.21
N LYS A 296 -0.86 12.81 -18.27
CA LYS A 296 -1.85 13.86 -18.08
C LYS A 296 -1.98 14.73 -19.32
N ASP A 297 -0.87 15.15 -19.92
CA ASP A 297 -0.86 16.00 -21.11
C ASP A 297 -1.44 15.26 -22.33
N ALA A 298 -1.10 13.98 -22.50
CA ALA A 298 -1.69 13.12 -23.54
C ALA A 298 -3.21 12.97 -23.35
N ALA A 299 -3.68 12.78 -22.11
CA ALA A 299 -5.11 12.68 -21.81
C ALA A 299 -5.86 13.98 -22.10
N LEU A 300 -5.29 15.14 -21.75
CA LEU A 300 -5.86 16.45 -22.05
C LEU A 300 -5.94 16.69 -23.56
N LYS A 301 -4.86 16.40 -24.30
CA LYS A 301 -4.83 16.51 -25.77
C LYS A 301 -5.91 15.66 -26.43
N ARG A 302 -6.06 14.40 -26.01
CA ARG A 302 -7.09 13.46 -26.53
C ARG A 302 -8.51 13.90 -26.21
N ARG A 303 -8.72 14.64 -25.10
CA ARG A 303 -10.00 15.25 -24.76
C ARG A 303 -10.30 16.44 -25.66
N SER A 304 -9.33 17.33 -25.87
CA SER A 304 -9.47 18.49 -26.74
C SER A 304 -9.68 18.13 -28.21
N SER A 305 -9.14 17.01 -28.69
CA SER A 305 -9.35 16.52 -30.06
C SER A 305 -10.70 15.85 -30.30
N LYS A 306 -11.52 15.67 -29.25
CA LYS A 306 -12.86 15.07 -29.31
C LYS A 306 -13.99 16.09 -29.18
N ILE A 307 -13.64 17.35 -28.92
CA ILE A 307 -14.54 18.52 -28.91
C ILE A 307 -14.38 19.22 -30.24
#